data_AF-F5IVT9-F1
#
_entry.id   AF-F5IVT9-F1
#
_cell.length_a   1.000
_cell.length_b   1.000
_cell.length_c   1.000
_cell.angle_alpha   90.00
_cell.angle_beta   90.00
_cell.angle_gamma   90.00
#
_symmetry.space_group_name_H-M   'P 1'
#
loop_
_entity.id
_entity.type
_entity.pdbx_description
1 polymer ?
#
loop_
_entity_poly.entity_id
_entity_poly.type
_entity_poly.pdbx_seq_one_letter_code
_entity_poly.pdbx_strand_id
1 'polypeptide(L)'
;MNKKLLCLLMFVFSLGLTFTACSSDDDDPVNLTLEKSETSVDQGATVTVKITQGNGDYKVSSASETTATASVSGDVITVSGVAAGETTITVTDKDKKTTTLKVTVVGLADQVAGTYSGTLSVLGQDSESEITLEKISSDKVKVSLKNFSFSEMELGDIIVSDIPLTLSNGKVILEETSTSLTLTMMGNPIEVDVAVSGTVEEVSMNLAIAVTKVPLLGSIDVTFSGDKK
;
A
#
# COMPACT_ATOMS: atom_id res chain seq x y z
N MET A 1 99.46 -15.79 42.98
CA MET A 1 99.34 -14.67 42.02
C MET A 1 98.50 -13.59 42.69
N ASN A 2 99.03 -12.38 42.75
CA ASN A 2 98.63 -11.31 43.65
C ASN A 2 97.60 -10.39 42.98
N LYS A 3 96.65 -9.82 43.75
CA LYS A 3 96.42 -8.36 43.96
C LYS A 3 94.95 -8.01 44.23
N LYS A 4 94.78 -7.23 45.29
CA LYS A 4 93.65 -6.34 45.63
C LYS A 4 93.30 -5.44 44.43
N LEU A 5 92.06 -4.92 44.33
CA LEU A 5 91.78 -3.46 44.31
C LEU A 5 90.31 -3.12 43.98
N LEU A 6 89.67 -2.56 45.00
CA LEU A 6 88.58 -1.58 45.09
C LEU A 6 88.33 -0.60 43.90
N CYS A 7 87.06 -0.40 43.51
CA CYS A 7 86.40 0.82 42.96
C CYS A 7 84.88 0.57 43.05
N LEU A 8 84.07 1.07 43.98
CA LEU A 8 83.67 2.45 44.34
C LEU A 8 82.87 3.21 43.24
N LEU A 9 81.57 3.38 43.54
CA LEU A 9 80.64 4.49 43.24
C LEU A 9 79.96 4.67 41.86
N MET A 10 78.63 4.88 41.99
CA MET A 10 77.68 5.76 41.25
C MET A 10 76.53 5.00 40.55
N PHE A 11 75.35 4.91 41.16
CA PHE A 11 74.22 5.86 41.04
C PHE A 11 73.75 6.00 39.57
N VAL A 12 72.54 5.53 39.27
CA VAL A 12 71.41 6.37 38.79
C VAL A 12 70.21 5.47 38.47
N PHE A 13 69.14 5.78 39.21
CA PHE A 13 67.76 5.42 39.03
C PHE A 13 67.18 6.21 37.85
N SER A 14 66.59 5.55 36.84
CA SER A 14 65.47 6.05 36.00
C SER A 14 65.29 5.09 34.83
N LEU A 15 64.16 4.39 34.77
CA LEU A 15 62.92 4.81 34.10
C LEU A 15 62.92 4.38 32.63
N GLY A 16 62.17 3.31 32.36
CA GLY A 16 61.94 2.79 31.02
C GLY A 16 60.81 1.75 31.03
N LEU A 17 59.68 2.08 31.65
CA LEU A 17 58.42 1.38 31.38
C LEU A 17 57.97 1.83 29.99
N THR A 18 58.30 1.07 28.96
CA THR A 18 57.68 1.25 27.66
C THR A 18 56.27 0.69 27.74
N PHE A 19 55.34 1.50 28.24
CA PHE A 19 53.93 1.31 27.96
C PHE A 19 53.76 1.45 26.45
N THR A 20 53.51 0.33 25.78
CA THR A 20 52.83 0.36 24.49
C THR A 20 51.45 0.93 24.79
N ALA A 21 51.29 2.22 24.47
CA ALA A 21 49.98 2.82 24.34
C ALA A 21 49.33 2.13 23.14
N CYS A 22 48.44 1.17 23.40
CA CYS A 22 47.41 0.85 22.43
C CYS A 22 46.65 2.16 22.19
N SER A 23 46.70 2.67 20.95
CA SER A 23 45.70 3.59 20.48
C SER A 23 44.38 2.83 20.50
N SER A 24 43.56 3.11 21.51
CA SER A 24 42.15 2.80 21.45
C SER A 24 41.59 3.67 20.33
N ASP A 25 41.53 3.12 19.12
CA ASP A 25 40.60 3.58 18.11
C ASP A 25 39.21 3.24 18.66
N ASP A 26 38.71 4.12 19.52
CA ASP A 26 37.34 4.08 20.02
C ASP A 26 36.45 4.47 18.83
N ASP A 27 36.13 3.51 17.97
CA ASP A 27 35.09 3.66 16.96
C ASP A 27 33.81 4.08 17.69
N ASP A 28 33.42 5.34 17.54
CA ASP A 28 32.18 5.86 18.11
C ASP A 28 31.03 4.92 17.72
N PRO A 29 30.17 4.53 18.67
CA PRO A 29 29.13 3.56 18.41
C PRO A 29 28.15 4.11 17.34
N VAL A 30 28.25 3.63 16.10
CA VAL A 30 27.41 4.06 14.96
C VAL A 30 25.94 3.76 15.22
N ASN A 31 25.09 4.79 15.28
CA ASN A 31 23.66 4.62 15.48
C ASN A 31 22.99 4.09 14.21
N LEU A 32 21.99 3.22 14.40
CA LEU A 32 21.17 2.70 13.31
C LEU A 32 20.13 3.75 12.90
N THR A 33 20.23 4.24 11.66
CA THR A 33 19.39 5.33 11.13
C THR A 33 18.83 4.94 9.76
N LEU A 34 17.56 5.27 9.53
CA LEU A 34 16.88 5.11 8.25
C LEU A 34 16.79 6.46 7.53
N GLU A 35 16.65 6.44 6.20
CA GLU A 35 16.44 7.67 5.43
C GLU A 35 15.12 8.39 5.78
N LYS A 36 14.15 7.66 6.34
CA LYS A 36 12.86 8.16 6.82
C LYS A 36 12.33 7.25 7.93
N SER A 37 11.60 7.83 8.88
CA SER A 37 10.98 7.11 10.01
C SER A 37 9.56 6.63 9.72
N GLU A 38 8.98 7.04 8.60
CA GLU A 38 7.65 6.63 8.16
C GLU A 38 7.59 6.44 6.65
N THR A 39 6.69 5.57 6.19
CA THR A 39 6.40 5.39 4.76
C THR A 39 4.95 4.95 4.54
N SER A 40 4.43 5.26 3.35
CA SER A 40 3.16 4.73 2.87
C SER A 40 3.42 3.72 1.75
N VAL A 41 2.56 2.70 1.63
CA VAL A 41 2.57 1.71 0.54
C VAL A 41 1.14 1.31 0.20
N ASP A 42 0.83 1.16 -1.08
CA ASP A 42 -0.47 0.65 -1.50
C ASP A 42 -0.60 -0.84 -1.16
N GLN A 43 -1.80 -1.28 -0.79
CA GLN A 43 -2.08 -2.70 -0.61
C GLN A 43 -1.73 -3.47 -1.89
N GLY A 44 -0.90 -4.51 -1.78
CA GLY A 44 -0.38 -5.30 -2.89
C GLY A 44 0.85 -4.71 -3.60
N ALA A 45 1.30 -3.52 -3.22
CA ALA A 45 2.50 -2.88 -3.75
C ALA A 45 3.69 -3.03 -2.79
N THR A 46 4.87 -2.59 -3.27
CA THR A 46 6.10 -2.55 -2.49
C THR A 46 6.73 -1.16 -2.50
N VAL A 47 7.39 -0.80 -1.41
CA VAL A 47 8.21 0.42 -1.31
C VAL A 47 9.54 0.11 -0.66
N THR A 48 10.60 0.80 -1.08
CA THR A 48 11.93 0.65 -0.48
C THR A 48 12.23 1.77 0.51
N VAL A 49 12.97 1.42 1.57
CA VAL A 49 13.54 2.36 2.55
C VAL A 49 15.01 2.02 2.76
N LYS A 50 15.89 3.02 2.66
CA LYS A 50 17.33 2.83 2.88
C LYS A 50 17.73 2.99 4.34
N ILE A 51 18.69 2.18 4.74
CA ILE A 51 19.48 2.35 5.96
C ILE A 51 20.63 3.28 5.61
N THR A 52 20.76 4.40 6.31
CA THR A 52 21.76 5.44 6.02
C THR A 52 22.98 5.33 6.92
N GLN A 53 22.81 4.75 8.12
CA GLN A 53 23.85 4.49 9.09
C GLN A 53 23.52 3.22 9.87
N GLY A 54 24.52 2.42 10.22
CA GLY A 54 24.34 1.19 10.98
C GLY A 54 25.58 0.29 10.92
N ASN A 55 25.51 -0.84 11.62
CA ASN A 55 26.65 -1.74 11.82
C ASN A 55 26.65 -2.98 10.90
N GLY A 56 25.71 -3.05 9.95
CA GLY A 56 25.54 -4.20 9.03
C GLY A 56 24.73 -5.37 9.61
N ASP A 57 24.61 -6.45 8.83
CA ASP A 57 23.82 -7.67 9.11
C ASP A 57 22.41 -7.41 9.63
N TYR A 58 21.68 -6.55 8.93
CA TYR A 58 20.37 -6.11 9.35
C TYR A 58 19.33 -7.23 9.34
N LYS A 59 18.42 -7.14 10.30
CA LYS A 59 17.22 -7.97 10.41
C LYS A 59 16.00 -7.06 10.51
N VAL A 60 14.90 -7.51 9.95
CA VAL A 60 13.62 -6.79 10.00
C VAL A 60 12.53 -7.69 10.59
N SER A 61 11.62 -7.11 11.36
CA SER A 61 10.43 -7.78 11.88
C SER A 61 9.24 -6.83 11.83
N SER A 62 8.10 -7.31 11.36
CA SER A 62 6.84 -6.55 11.39
C SER A 62 6.06 -6.82 12.67
N ALA A 63 5.49 -5.78 13.28
CA ALA A 63 4.57 -5.93 14.40
C ALA A 63 3.23 -6.57 13.96
N SER A 64 2.88 -6.48 12.67
CA SER A 64 1.67 -7.07 12.09
C SER A 64 1.94 -7.47 10.64
N GLU A 65 2.28 -8.74 10.42
CA GLU A 65 2.51 -9.30 9.08
C GLU A 65 1.22 -9.40 8.25
N THR A 66 0.05 -9.33 8.89
CA THR A 66 -1.24 -9.22 8.18
C THR A 66 -1.48 -7.82 7.61
N THR A 67 -0.76 -6.81 8.09
CA THR A 67 -0.83 -5.43 7.58
C THR A 67 0.29 -5.17 6.58
N ALA A 68 1.55 -5.41 6.96
CA ALA A 68 2.70 -5.28 6.05
C ALA A 68 3.82 -6.24 6.43
N THR A 69 4.56 -6.70 5.43
CA THR A 69 5.78 -7.52 5.60
C THR A 69 7.01 -6.73 5.16
N ALA A 70 8.20 -7.19 5.56
CA ALA A 70 9.45 -6.55 5.17
C ALA A 70 10.55 -7.58 4.92
N SER A 71 11.43 -7.26 4.00
CA SER A 71 12.70 -7.97 3.79
C SER A 71 13.83 -6.93 3.72
N VAL A 72 15.07 -7.38 3.91
CA VAL A 72 16.25 -6.51 3.83
C VAL A 72 17.35 -7.21 3.02
N SER A 73 17.99 -6.45 2.13
CA SER A 73 19.12 -6.91 1.33
C SER A 73 20.16 -5.78 1.25
N GLY A 74 21.34 -6.02 1.83
CA GLY A 74 22.31 -4.94 2.07
C GLY A 74 21.69 -3.87 2.95
N ASP A 75 21.77 -2.60 2.52
CA ASP A 75 21.21 -1.46 3.22
C ASP A 75 19.78 -1.08 2.77
N VAL A 76 19.11 -1.95 2.00
CA VAL A 76 17.77 -1.65 1.44
C VAL A 76 16.72 -2.54 2.06
N ILE A 77 15.75 -1.93 2.73
CA ILE A 77 14.54 -2.57 3.25
C ILE A 77 13.46 -2.49 2.16
N THR A 78 12.86 -3.62 1.82
CA THR A 78 11.69 -3.69 0.92
C THR A 78 10.46 -4.02 1.76
N VAL A 79 9.51 -3.10 1.81
CA VAL A 79 8.23 -3.22 2.53
C VAL A 79 7.15 -3.62 1.54
N SER A 80 6.32 -4.61 1.87
CA SER A 80 5.16 -5.04 1.07
C SER A 80 3.86 -4.79 1.83
N GLY A 81 2.90 -4.09 1.21
CA GLY A 81 1.58 -3.85 1.80
C GLY A 81 0.68 -5.06 1.64
N VAL A 82 0.11 -5.58 2.74
CA VAL A 82 -0.74 -6.78 2.74
C VAL A 82 -2.22 -6.42 2.89
N ALA A 83 -2.56 -5.60 3.87
CA ALA A 83 -3.92 -5.12 4.12
C ALA A 83 -3.89 -3.70 4.70
N ALA A 84 -4.93 -2.92 4.41
CA ALA A 84 -5.06 -1.55 4.88
C ALA A 84 -4.90 -1.43 6.40
N GLY A 85 -4.17 -0.40 6.85
CA GLY A 85 -3.94 -0.13 8.26
C GLY A 85 -2.56 0.42 8.54
N GLU A 86 -2.21 0.52 9.82
CA GLU A 86 -0.88 0.95 10.25
C GLU A 86 -0.16 -0.18 10.97
N THR A 87 1.15 -0.31 10.74
CA THR A 87 2.03 -1.22 11.48
C THR A 87 3.40 -0.58 11.66
N THR A 88 4.26 -1.23 12.43
CA THR A 88 5.65 -0.81 12.64
C THR A 88 6.59 -1.93 12.26
N ILE A 89 7.62 -1.60 11.48
CA ILE A 89 8.73 -2.49 11.18
C ILE A 89 9.90 -2.11 12.08
N THR A 90 10.42 -3.07 12.82
CA THR A 90 11.64 -2.92 13.61
C THR A 90 12.83 -3.41 12.79
N VAL A 91 13.86 -2.59 12.70
CA VAL A 91 15.14 -2.91 12.06
C VAL A 91 16.18 -3.07 13.17
N THR A 92 16.94 -4.16 13.13
CA THR A 92 18.00 -4.46 14.12
C THR A 92 19.30 -4.74 13.39
N ASP A 93 20.42 -4.16 13.83
CA ASP A 93 21.75 -4.47 13.30
C ASP A 93 22.50 -5.55 14.12
N LYS A 94 23.72 -5.90 13.71
CA LYS A 94 24.55 -6.91 14.40
C LYS A 94 24.82 -6.56 15.87
N ASP A 95 24.93 -5.27 16.20
CA ASP A 95 25.26 -4.75 17.54
C ASP A 95 24.01 -4.57 18.41
N LYS A 96 22.85 -5.07 17.94
CA LYS A 96 21.56 -5.01 18.63
C LYS A 96 20.99 -3.61 18.77
N LYS A 97 21.47 -2.65 17.98
CA LYS A 97 20.81 -1.35 17.88
C LYS A 97 19.56 -1.51 17.06
N THR A 98 18.50 -0.83 17.49
CA THR A 98 17.19 -0.92 16.88
C THR A 98 16.71 0.45 16.44
N THR A 99 16.03 0.49 15.30
CA THR A 99 15.22 1.64 14.87
C THR A 99 13.90 1.14 14.31
N THR A 100 12.93 2.04 14.17
CA THR A 100 11.58 1.69 13.74
C THR A 100 11.15 2.49 12.53
N LEU A 101 10.43 1.83 11.63
CA LEU A 101 9.76 2.43 10.49
C LEU A 101 8.24 2.28 10.68
N LYS A 102 7.53 3.40 10.82
CA LYS A 102 6.06 3.40 10.76
C LYS A 102 5.62 3.15 9.31
N VAL A 103 4.69 2.21 9.12
CA VAL A 103 4.14 1.89 7.80
C VAL A 103 2.64 2.09 7.82
N THR A 104 2.14 2.86 6.86
CA THR A 104 0.71 2.97 6.56
C THR A 104 0.45 2.25 5.23
N VAL A 105 -0.49 1.30 5.24
CA VAL A 105 -0.93 0.60 4.04
C VAL A 105 -2.24 1.21 3.56
N VAL A 106 -2.24 1.73 2.34
CA VAL A 106 -3.40 2.36 1.70
C VAL A 106 -4.33 1.28 1.16
N GLY A 107 -5.60 1.31 1.59
CA GLY A 107 -6.59 0.31 1.20
C GLY A 107 -7.03 0.44 -0.25
N LEU A 108 -7.57 -0.65 -0.80
CA LEU A 108 -8.02 -0.73 -2.20
C LEU A 108 -9.02 0.38 -2.55
N ALA A 109 -9.94 0.70 -1.64
CA ALA A 109 -10.94 1.73 -1.88
C ALA A 109 -10.33 3.13 -2.05
N ASP A 110 -9.27 3.47 -1.32
CA ASP A 110 -8.56 4.75 -1.50
C ASP A 110 -7.83 4.82 -2.84
N GLN A 111 -7.31 3.68 -3.32
CA GLN A 111 -6.65 3.58 -4.62
C GLN A 111 -7.63 3.85 -5.77
N VAL A 112 -8.85 3.29 -5.68
CA VAL A 112 -9.84 3.34 -6.78
C VAL A 112 -10.91 4.43 -6.64
N ALA A 113 -11.11 5.02 -5.47
CA ALA A 113 -12.14 6.07 -5.27
C ALA A 113 -11.89 7.27 -6.19
N GLY A 114 -12.94 7.76 -6.83
CA GLY A 114 -12.88 8.86 -7.80
C GLY A 114 -13.98 8.80 -8.84
N THR A 115 -13.91 9.73 -9.78
CA THR A 115 -14.82 9.80 -10.93
C THR A 115 -14.12 9.33 -12.18
N TYR A 116 -14.77 8.44 -12.91
CA TYR A 116 -14.32 7.85 -14.17
C TYR A 116 -15.19 8.39 -15.29
N SER A 117 -14.56 8.85 -16.37
CA SER A 117 -15.24 9.32 -17.58
C SER A 117 -14.98 8.35 -18.71
N GLY A 118 -16.01 8.03 -19.48
CA GLY A 118 -15.84 7.19 -20.65
C GLY A 118 -17.14 6.70 -21.25
N THR A 119 -17.05 5.60 -21.97
CA THR A 119 -18.13 5.07 -22.78
C THR A 119 -19.03 4.13 -21.97
N LEU A 120 -20.31 4.47 -21.91
CA LEU A 120 -21.39 3.62 -21.45
C LEU A 120 -22.09 2.99 -22.66
N SER A 121 -22.08 1.67 -22.76
CA SER A 121 -22.79 0.90 -23.77
C SER A 121 -24.05 0.28 -23.18
N VAL A 122 -25.20 0.55 -23.78
CA VAL A 122 -26.50 0.00 -23.38
C VAL A 122 -27.10 -0.73 -24.57
N LEU A 123 -27.21 -2.07 -24.48
CA LEU A 123 -27.65 -2.91 -25.61
C LEU A 123 -26.87 -2.65 -26.92
N GLY A 124 -25.57 -2.35 -26.80
CA GLY A 124 -24.69 -2.07 -27.94
C GLY A 124 -24.79 -0.66 -28.50
N GLN A 125 -25.50 0.26 -27.83
CA GLN A 125 -25.49 1.68 -28.15
C GLN A 125 -24.61 2.44 -27.18
N ASP A 126 -23.61 3.12 -27.73
CA ASP A 126 -22.59 3.81 -26.95
C ASP A 126 -22.94 5.29 -26.71
N SER A 127 -22.59 5.76 -25.52
CA SER A 127 -22.74 7.15 -25.08
C SER A 127 -21.63 7.51 -24.11
N GLU A 128 -21.33 8.80 -23.95
CA GLU A 128 -20.42 9.26 -22.91
C GLU A 128 -21.15 9.38 -21.56
N SER A 129 -20.50 8.94 -20.49
CA SER A 129 -21.03 9.00 -19.14
C SER A 129 -19.93 9.06 -18.09
N GLU A 130 -20.35 9.21 -16.83
CA GLU A 130 -19.47 9.19 -15.67
C GLU A 130 -19.93 8.17 -14.64
N ILE A 131 -18.96 7.44 -14.09
CA ILE A 131 -19.14 6.56 -12.94
C ILE A 131 -18.36 7.13 -11.76
N THR A 132 -18.98 7.21 -10.59
CA THR A 132 -18.28 7.57 -9.35
C THR A 132 -18.13 6.35 -8.46
N LEU A 133 -16.89 6.09 -8.00
CA LEU A 133 -16.59 5.22 -6.87
C LEU A 133 -16.37 6.06 -5.62
N GLU A 134 -17.23 5.89 -4.63
CA GLU A 134 -17.07 6.49 -3.32
C GLU A 134 -16.62 5.43 -2.31
N LYS A 135 -15.57 5.73 -1.55
CA LYS A 135 -15.09 4.86 -0.48
C LYS A 135 -16.14 4.73 0.62
N ILE A 136 -16.46 3.49 0.99
CA ILE A 136 -17.30 3.16 2.16
C ILE A 136 -16.44 2.65 3.32
N SER A 137 -15.46 1.79 3.01
CA SER A 137 -14.44 1.31 3.95
C SER A 137 -13.16 0.99 3.18
N SER A 138 -12.10 0.46 3.81
CA SER A 138 -10.82 0.22 3.14
C SER A 138 -10.91 -0.74 1.93
N ASP A 139 -11.89 -1.63 1.94
CA ASP A 139 -12.11 -2.70 0.96
C ASP A 139 -13.54 -2.69 0.39
N LYS A 140 -14.30 -1.59 0.56
CA LYS A 140 -15.64 -1.46 -0.02
C LYS A 140 -15.90 -0.09 -0.60
N VAL A 141 -16.67 -0.07 -1.69
CA VAL A 141 -17.07 1.15 -2.40
C VAL A 141 -18.57 1.19 -2.68
N LYS A 142 -19.04 2.38 -3.01
CA LYS A 142 -20.34 2.65 -3.62
C LYS A 142 -20.11 3.09 -5.06
N VAL A 143 -20.79 2.44 -6.00
CA VAL A 143 -20.86 2.83 -7.41
C VAL A 143 -22.06 3.73 -7.61
N SER A 144 -21.89 4.81 -8.38
CA SER A 144 -22.98 5.68 -8.80
C SER A 144 -22.88 6.01 -10.29
N LEU A 145 -23.93 5.66 -11.03
CA LEU A 145 -24.22 6.14 -12.38
C LEU A 145 -25.41 7.08 -12.29
N LYS A 146 -25.20 8.35 -12.66
CA LYS A 146 -26.22 9.39 -12.58
C LYS A 146 -26.96 9.55 -13.89
N ASN A 147 -28.25 9.89 -13.82
CA ASN A 147 -29.09 10.18 -14.99
C ASN A 147 -29.01 9.06 -16.06
N PHE A 148 -29.05 7.80 -15.63
CA PHE A 148 -29.06 6.67 -16.54
C PHE A 148 -30.27 6.80 -17.47
N SER A 149 -29.99 6.69 -18.77
CA SER A 149 -31.00 6.79 -19.81
C SER A 149 -30.80 5.72 -20.87
N PHE A 150 -31.89 5.34 -21.52
CA PHE A 150 -31.88 4.38 -22.62
C PHE A 150 -32.94 4.74 -23.64
N SER A 151 -32.56 4.85 -24.93
CA SER A 151 -33.48 5.21 -26.02
C SER A 151 -34.30 6.47 -25.72
N GLU A 152 -33.62 7.55 -25.29
CA GLU A 152 -34.21 8.84 -24.87
C GLU A 152 -35.08 8.81 -23.60
N MET A 153 -35.21 7.65 -22.94
CA MET A 153 -35.92 7.54 -21.67
C MET A 153 -34.94 7.74 -20.50
N GLU A 154 -35.16 8.78 -19.70
CA GLU A 154 -34.47 8.95 -18.41
C GLU A 154 -35.05 7.97 -17.39
N LEU A 155 -34.21 7.04 -16.92
CA LEU A 155 -34.62 5.98 -16.00
C LEU A 155 -34.28 6.31 -14.54
N GLY A 156 -33.33 7.23 -14.32
CA GLY A 156 -32.92 7.70 -12.99
C GLY A 156 -31.49 7.29 -12.66
N ASP A 157 -31.14 7.29 -11.37
CA ASP A 157 -29.80 6.92 -10.93
C ASP A 157 -29.68 5.42 -10.65
N ILE A 158 -28.54 4.83 -10.99
CA ILE A 158 -28.15 3.50 -10.54
C ILE A 158 -27.09 3.67 -9.46
N ILE A 159 -27.42 3.31 -8.23
CA ILE A 159 -26.52 3.41 -7.07
C ILE A 159 -26.48 2.05 -6.36
N VAL A 160 -25.28 1.47 -6.26
CA VAL A 160 -25.07 0.20 -5.57
C VAL A 160 -23.95 0.40 -4.55
N SER A 161 -24.28 0.17 -3.28
CA SER A 161 -23.38 0.37 -2.13
C SER A 161 -22.80 -0.96 -1.65
N ASP A 162 -21.81 -0.88 -0.75
CA ASP A 162 -21.20 -2.02 -0.07
C ASP A 162 -20.54 -3.06 -0.99
N ILE A 163 -20.13 -2.65 -2.19
CA ILE A 163 -19.45 -3.49 -3.17
C ILE A 163 -18.06 -3.86 -2.63
N PRO A 164 -17.77 -5.15 -2.36
CA PRO A 164 -16.47 -5.59 -1.90
C PRO A 164 -15.39 -5.43 -2.98
N LEU A 165 -14.18 -5.09 -2.55
CA LEU A 165 -13.00 -5.00 -3.38
C LEU A 165 -12.02 -6.12 -3.05
N THR A 166 -11.50 -6.77 -4.08
CA THR A 166 -10.38 -7.71 -3.96
C THR A 166 -9.23 -7.28 -4.88
N LEU A 167 -8.04 -7.83 -4.66
CA LEU A 167 -6.86 -7.57 -5.50
C LEU A 167 -6.37 -8.89 -6.11
N SER A 168 -6.27 -8.93 -7.43
CA SER A 168 -5.75 -10.09 -8.15
C SER A 168 -4.92 -9.65 -9.34
N ASN A 169 -3.68 -10.15 -9.43
CA ASN A 169 -2.74 -9.84 -10.52
C ASN A 169 -2.56 -8.32 -10.77
N GLY A 170 -2.50 -7.52 -9.69
CA GLY A 170 -2.34 -6.07 -9.78
C GLY A 170 -3.61 -5.30 -10.17
N LYS A 171 -4.75 -5.98 -10.36
CA LYS A 171 -6.04 -5.36 -10.66
C LYS A 171 -6.95 -5.38 -9.44
N VAL A 172 -7.59 -4.26 -9.16
CA VAL A 172 -8.65 -4.19 -8.15
C VAL A 172 -9.94 -4.69 -8.78
N ILE A 173 -10.56 -5.69 -8.18
CA ILE A 173 -11.81 -6.28 -8.64
C ILE A 173 -12.94 -5.76 -7.77
N LEU A 174 -14.02 -5.28 -8.40
CA LEU A 174 -15.30 -5.01 -7.77
C LEU A 174 -16.12 -6.30 -7.84
N GLU A 175 -16.30 -6.96 -6.69
CA GLU A 175 -17.04 -8.22 -6.60
C GLU A 175 -18.52 -8.02 -6.93
N GLU A 176 -19.13 -8.99 -7.61
CA GLU A 176 -20.53 -8.88 -8.03
C GLU A 176 -21.44 -8.64 -6.82
N THR A 177 -22.16 -7.51 -6.86
CA THR A 177 -23.09 -7.12 -5.80
C THR A 177 -24.44 -6.80 -6.42
N SER A 178 -25.48 -7.48 -5.92
CA SER A 178 -26.85 -7.35 -6.41
C SER A 178 -27.74 -6.62 -5.40
N THR A 179 -28.65 -5.77 -5.89
CA THR A 179 -29.67 -5.08 -5.09
C THR A 179 -30.91 -4.81 -5.95
N SER A 180 -32.06 -4.53 -5.32
CA SER A 180 -33.24 -4.05 -6.04
C SER A 180 -33.32 -2.52 -5.95
N LEU A 181 -33.61 -1.85 -7.06
CA LEU A 181 -33.74 -0.40 -7.17
C LEU A 181 -35.10 -0.03 -7.75
N THR A 182 -35.56 1.19 -7.45
CA THR A 182 -36.71 1.80 -8.12
C THR A 182 -36.22 2.76 -9.19
N LEU A 183 -36.51 2.44 -10.46
CA LEU A 183 -36.29 3.34 -11.60
C LEU A 183 -37.61 3.93 -12.08
N THR A 184 -37.56 4.90 -12.98
CA THR A 184 -38.75 5.50 -13.60
C THR A 184 -38.86 5.09 -15.05
N MET A 185 -40.02 4.61 -15.50
CA MET A 185 -40.27 4.30 -16.90
C MET A 185 -41.62 4.90 -17.33
N MET A 186 -41.59 5.79 -18.33
CA MET A 186 -42.77 6.55 -18.78
C MET A 186 -43.51 7.26 -17.63
N GLY A 187 -42.76 7.81 -16.67
CA GLY A 187 -43.29 8.49 -15.50
C GLY A 187 -43.82 7.59 -14.38
N ASN A 188 -43.75 6.26 -14.53
CA ASN A 188 -44.17 5.31 -13.50
C ASN A 188 -42.95 4.66 -12.83
N PRO A 189 -42.97 4.49 -11.49
CA PRO A 189 -41.93 3.74 -10.81
C PRO A 189 -41.97 2.26 -11.20
N ILE A 190 -40.80 1.68 -11.43
CA ILE A 190 -40.60 0.26 -11.69
C ILE A 190 -39.54 -0.29 -10.73
N GLU A 191 -39.75 -1.49 -10.20
CA GLU A 191 -38.72 -2.21 -9.44
C GLU A 191 -37.89 -3.07 -10.39
N VAL A 192 -36.58 -2.95 -10.30
CA VAL A 192 -35.61 -3.72 -11.09
C VAL A 192 -34.58 -4.32 -10.15
N ASP A 193 -34.00 -5.46 -10.54
CA ASP A 193 -32.81 -5.97 -9.85
C ASP A 193 -31.58 -5.52 -10.64
N VAL A 194 -30.58 -5.01 -9.94
CA VAL A 194 -29.32 -4.54 -10.50
C VAL A 194 -28.17 -5.32 -9.89
N ALA A 195 -27.30 -5.87 -10.72
CA ALA A 195 -26.01 -6.44 -10.33
C ALA A 195 -24.87 -5.60 -10.92
N VAL A 196 -23.86 -5.28 -10.11
CA VAL A 196 -22.68 -4.52 -10.53
C VAL A 196 -21.43 -5.34 -10.22
N SER A 197 -20.54 -5.44 -11.20
CA SER A 197 -19.19 -5.99 -11.06
C SER A 197 -18.21 -5.25 -11.96
N GLY A 198 -16.90 -5.37 -11.72
CA GLY A 198 -15.93 -4.70 -12.58
C GLY A 198 -14.49 -4.84 -12.13
N THR A 199 -13.61 -4.13 -12.82
CA THR A 199 -12.19 -4.10 -12.55
C THR A 199 -11.65 -2.69 -12.73
N VAL A 200 -10.69 -2.31 -11.88
CA VAL A 200 -9.85 -1.13 -12.04
C VAL A 200 -8.40 -1.58 -12.13
N GLU A 201 -7.70 -1.14 -13.18
CA GLU A 201 -6.29 -1.36 -13.41
C GLU A 201 -5.63 -0.01 -13.68
N GLU A 202 -4.71 0.40 -12.80
CA GLU A 202 -4.13 1.75 -12.78
C GLU A 202 -5.21 2.84 -12.70
N VAL A 203 -5.53 3.47 -13.84
CA VAL A 203 -6.54 4.53 -13.96
C VAL A 203 -7.77 4.09 -14.75
N SER A 204 -7.72 2.93 -15.41
CA SER A 204 -8.77 2.44 -16.30
C SER A 204 -9.74 1.54 -15.55
N MET A 205 -11.03 1.77 -15.78
CA MET A 205 -12.14 1.00 -15.24
C MET A 205 -12.87 0.28 -16.35
N ASN A 206 -13.24 -0.97 -16.10
CA ASN A 206 -14.29 -1.69 -16.81
C ASN A 206 -15.36 -2.11 -15.81
N LEU A 207 -16.63 -1.83 -16.11
CA LEU A 207 -17.76 -2.14 -15.25
C LEU A 207 -18.84 -2.85 -16.06
N ALA A 208 -19.44 -3.88 -15.48
CA ALA A 208 -20.66 -4.51 -15.96
C ALA A 208 -21.79 -4.20 -14.99
N ILE A 209 -22.93 -3.76 -15.53
CA ILE A 209 -24.16 -3.48 -14.80
C ILE A 209 -25.26 -4.29 -15.49
N ALA A 210 -25.77 -5.32 -14.82
CA ALA A 210 -26.90 -6.11 -15.31
C ALA A 210 -28.18 -5.59 -14.65
N VAL A 211 -29.13 -5.09 -15.44
CA VAL A 211 -30.44 -4.63 -14.96
C VAL A 211 -31.49 -5.64 -15.42
N THR A 212 -32.18 -6.29 -14.48
CA THR A 212 -33.15 -7.35 -14.76
C THR A 212 -34.52 -7.03 -14.17
N LYS A 213 -35.53 -7.83 -14.52
CA LYS A 213 -36.96 -7.57 -14.23
C LYS A 213 -37.48 -6.28 -14.86
N VAL A 214 -36.84 -5.81 -15.93
CA VAL A 214 -37.30 -4.63 -16.66
C VAL A 214 -38.59 -4.98 -17.40
N PRO A 215 -39.72 -4.29 -17.15
CA PRO A 215 -40.96 -4.60 -17.84
C PRO A 215 -40.79 -4.50 -19.37
N LEU A 216 -41.38 -5.45 -20.11
CA LEU A 216 -41.29 -5.60 -21.58
C LEU A 216 -39.92 -6.02 -22.14
N LEU A 217 -38.82 -5.63 -21.49
CA LEU A 217 -37.45 -5.88 -21.98
C LEU A 217 -36.78 -7.08 -21.31
N GLY A 218 -37.25 -7.51 -20.14
CA GLY A 218 -36.67 -8.60 -19.36
C GLY A 218 -35.37 -8.16 -18.69
N SER A 219 -34.28 -8.13 -19.46
CA SER A 219 -32.93 -7.78 -18.99
C SER A 219 -32.25 -6.80 -19.94
N ILE A 220 -31.47 -5.90 -19.36
CA ILE A 220 -30.63 -4.93 -20.06
C ILE A 220 -29.20 -5.09 -19.54
N ASP A 221 -28.30 -5.44 -20.44
CA ASP A 221 -26.87 -5.43 -20.15
C ASP A 221 -26.29 -4.05 -20.46
N VAL A 222 -25.58 -3.52 -19.47
CA VAL A 222 -24.90 -2.23 -19.54
C VAL A 222 -23.43 -2.46 -19.23
N THR A 223 -22.55 -1.91 -20.05
CA THR A 223 -21.11 -1.91 -19.78
C THR A 223 -20.57 -0.50 -19.76
N PHE A 224 -19.60 -0.23 -18.91
CA PHE A 224 -18.85 1.02 -18.91
C PHE A 224 -17.36 0.73 -19.04
N SER A 225 -16.67 1.53 -19.86
CA SER A 225 -15.21 1.57 -19.93
C SER A 225 -14.76 3.01 -19.92
N GLY A 226 -13.86 3.38 -19.01
CA GLY A 226 -13.39 4.75 -18.89
C GLY A 226 -12.21 4.92 -17.96
N ASP A 227 -11.63 6.12 -17.94
CA ASP A 227 -10.45 6.44 -17.13
C ASP A 227 -10.80 7.41 -16.00
N LYS A 228 -10.05 7.30 -14.91
CA LYS A 228 -10.12 8.21 -13.76
C LYS A 228 -9.70 9.62 -14.16
N LYS A 229 -10.48 10.62 -13.75
CA LYS A 229 -10.19 12.05 -13.97
C LYS A 229 -9.02 12.56 -13.12
#